data_AF-A0A8J7PP27-F1
#
_entry.id   AF-A0A8J7PP27-F1
#
_cell.length_a   1.000
_cell.length_b   1.000
_cell.length_c   1.000
_cell.angle_alpha   90.00
_cell.angle_beta   90.00
_cell.angle_gamma   90.00
#
_symmetry.space_group_name_H-M   'P 1'
#
loop_
_entity.id
_entity.type
_entity.pdbx_description
1 polymer ?
#
loop_
_entity_poly.entity_id
_entity_poly.type
_entity_poly.pdbx_seq_one_letter_code
_entity_poly.pdbx_strand_id
1 'polypeptide(L)'
;MRTYSIGSAAIGVTQVIDAAILFKNNGACDSVSITFSSIEFIWAIVSLVAFIRAKQRATRLLALAFFGYNVFGWLLAILVVPQTAPVVVPLWFVVFGGIFGLAYGVSSAYVAKQP
;
A
#
# COMPACT_ATOMS: atom_id res chain seq x y z
N MET A 1 -14.45 8.54 9.55
CA MET A 1 -12.99 8.66 9.68
C MET A 1 -12.39 7.47 10.40
N ARG A 2 -12.92 7.05 11.57
CA ARG A 2 -12.53 5.78 12.21
C ARG A 2 -12.63 4.56 11.28
N THR A 3 -13.66 4.54 10.43
CA THR A 3 -13.86 3.54 9.37
C THR A 3 -12.72 3.48 8.36
N TYR A 4 -12.11 4.64 8.04
CA TYR A 4 -10.94 4.70 7.17
C TYR A 4 -9.76 4.02 7.85
N SER A 5 -9.46 4.36 9.11
CA SER A 5 -8.34 3.76 9.86
C SER A 5 -8.50 2.24 10.05
N ILE A 6 -9.73 1.74 10.24
CA ILE A 6 -9.98 0.30 10.30
C ILE A 6 -9.74 -0.36 8.93
N GLY A 7 -10.26 0.24 7.85
CA GLY A 7 -10.02 -0.26 6.50
C GLY A 7 -8.53 -0.24 6.13
N SER A 8 -7.81 0.82 6.50
CA SER A 8 -6.37 0.95 6.29
C SER A 8 -5.56 -0.13 7.02
N ALA A 9 -6.03 -0.61 8.17
CA ALA A 9 -5.39 -1.74 8.84
C ALA A 9 -5.52 -3.03 7.99
N ALA A 10 -6.69 -3.29 7.41
CA ALA A 10 -6.89 -4.41 6.50
C ALA A 10 -6.03 -4.29 5.24
N ILE A 11 -5.89 -3.08 4.68
CA ILE A 11 -5.03 -2.83 3.52
C ILE A 11 -3.54 -3.04 3.84
N GLY A 12 -3.10 -2.68 5.05
CA GLY A 12 -1.75 -3.01 5.50
C GLY A 12 -1.50 -4.52 5.52
N VAL A 13 -2.49 -5.31 5.95
CA VAL A 13 -2.42 -6.78 5.92
C VAL A 13 -2.36 -7.30 4.48
N THR A 14 -3.18 -6.77 3.56
CA THR A 14 -3.13 -7.21 2.16
C THR A 14 -1.80 -6.89 1.51
N GLN A 15 -1.17 -5.75 1.83
CA GLN A 15 0.18 -5.41 1.36
C GLN A 15 1.25 -6.39 1.84
N VAL A 16 1.17 -6.82 3.10
CA VAL A 16 2.10 -7.83 3.63
C VAL A 16 1.90 -9.17 2.92
N ILE A 17 0.66 -9.56 2.66
CA ILE A 17 0.33 -10.80 1.94
C ILE A 17 0.85 -10.73 0.49
N ASP A 18 0.61 -9.64 -0.23
CA ASP A 18 1.11 -9.47 -1.59
C ASP A 18 2.64 -9.50 -1.63
N ALA A 19 3.31 -8.80 -0.72
CA ALA A 19 4.76 -8.84 -0.60
C ALA A 19 5.29 -10.26 -0.34
N ALA A 20 4.61 -11.05 0.49
CA ALA A 20 4.99 -12.44 0.74
C ALA A 20 4.83 -13.34 -0.50
N ILE A 21 3.75 -13.14 -1.28
CA ILE A 21 3.51 -13.86 -2.54
C ILE A 21 4.57 -13.49 -3.58
N LEU A 22 4.80 -12.19 -3.80
CA LEU A 22 5.82 -11.69 -4.71
C LEU A 22 7.21 -12.19 -4.31
N PHE A 23 7.55 -12.19 -3.01
CA PHE A 23 8.83 -12.68 -2.54
C PHE A 23 9.02 -14.17 -2.86
N LYS A 24 7.98 -14.99 -2.61
CA LYS A 24 7.97 -16.41 -2.95
C LYS A 24 8.12 -16.65 -4.46
N ASN A 25 7.56 -15.77 -5.27
CA ASN A 25 7.60 -15.82 -6.73
C ASN A 25 8.84 -15.12 -7.33
N ASN A 26 9.86 -14.78 -6.53
CA ASN A 26 11.04 -14.04 -6.97
C ASN A 26 10.73 -12.71 -7.69
N GLY A 27 9.67 -12.03 -7.26
CA GLY A 27 9.20 -10.76 -7.82
C GLY A 27 8.35 -10.89 -9.09
N ALA A 28 8.10 -12.10 -9.59
CA ALA A 28 7.24 -12.29 -10.76
C ALA A 28 5.78 -11.96 -10.42
N CYS A 29 5.21 -10.98 -11.13
CA CYS A 29 3.81 -10.60 -10.96
C CYS A 29 2.88 -11.65 -11.58
N ASP A 30 2.00 -12.22 -10.77
CA ASP A 30 0.91 -13.10 -11.22
C ASP A 30 -0.45 -12.39 -11.14
N SER A 31 -1.53 -13.10 -11.48
CA SER A 31 -2.90 -12.56 -11.43
C SER A 31 -3.34 -12.14 -10.02
N VAL A 32 -2.75 -12.73 -8.98
CA VAL A 32 -3.07 -12.41 -7.58
C VAL A 32 -2.44 -11.08 -7.21
N SER A 33 -1.17 -10.85 -7.56
CA SER A 33 -0.51 -9.56 -7.34
C SER A 33 -1.14 -8.41 -8.13
N ILE A 34 -1.65 -8.68 -9.34
CA ILE A 34 -2.42 -7.68 -10.10
C ILE A 34 -3.71 -7.31 -9.36
N THR A 35 -4.37 -8.28 -8.73
CA THR A 35 -5.58 -8.06 -7.94
C THR A 35 -5.28 -7.20 -6.71
N PHE A 36 -4.21 -7.51 -5.98
CA PHE A 36 -3.80 -6.69 -4.82
C PHE A 36 -3.41 -5.27 -5.22
N SER A 37 -2.62 -5.11 -6.29
CA SER A 37 -2.26 -3.80 -6.83
C SER A 37 -3.49 -2.96 -7.22
N SER A 38 -4.52 -3.59 -7.77
CA SER A 38 -5.80 -2.92 -8.09
C SER A 38 -6.54 -2.44 -6.84
N ILE A 39 -6.55 -3.25 -5.78
CA ILE A 39 -7.12 -2.86 -4.48
C ILE A 39 -6.35 -1.66 -3.89
N GLU A 40 -5.02 -1.69 -3.95
CA GLU A 40 -4.17 -0.59 -3.48
C GLU A 40 -4.41 0.69 -4.27
N PHE A 41 -4.57 0.60 -5.59
CA PHE A 41 -4.90 1.75 -6.43
C PHE A 41 -6.23 2.40 -6.00
N ILE A 42 -7.28 1.59 -5.80
CA ILE A 42 -8.57 2.07 -5.31
C ILE A 42 -8.39 2.72 -3.92
N TRP A 43 -7.62 2.08 -3.03
CA TRP A 43 -7.41 2.61 -1.69
C TRP A 43 -6.55 3.88 -1.67
N ALA A 44 -5.67 4.08 -2.65
CA ALA A 44 -4.91 5.32 -2.81
C ALA A 44 -5.85 6.49 -3.12
N ILE A 45 -6.85 6.29 -3.97
CA ILE A 45 -7.91 7.29 -4.25
C ILE A 45 -8.70 7.58 -2.96
N VAL A 46 -9.12 6.54 -2.23
CA VAL A 46 -9.82 6.69 -0.94
C VAL A 46 -8.95 7.47 0.05
N SER A 47 -7.64 7.22 0.07
CA SER A 47 -6.68 7.91 0.94
C SER A 47 -6.52 9.38 0.56
N LEU A 48 -6.52 9.72 -0.73
CA LEU A 48 -6.54 11.12 -1.16
C LEU A 48 -7.81 11.85 -0.67
N VAL A 49 -8.97 11.21 -0.79
CA VAL A 49 -10.24 11.76 -0.27
C VAL A 49 -10.18 11.92 1.26
N ALA A 50 -9.64 10.94 1.97
CA ALA A 50 -9.48 10.99 3.42
C ALA A 50 -8.51 12.10 3.86
N PHE A 51 -7.42 12.33 3.13
CA PHE A 51 -6.48 13.41 3.40
C PHE A 51 -7.14 14.80 3.35
N ILE A 52 -8.05 15.02 2.40
CA ILE A 52 -8.78 16.28 2.22
C ILE A 52 -9.89 16.43 3.27
N ARG A 53 -10.64 15.36 3.56
CA ARG A 53 -11.87 15.43 4.38
C ARG A 53 -11.63 15.21 5.88
N ALA A 54 -10.54 14.56 6.29
CA ALA A 54 -10.31 14.21 7.68
C ALA A 54 -9.99 15.44 8.53
N LYS A 55 -10.73 15.62 9.63
CA LYS A 55 -10.43 16.67 10.62
C LYS A 55 -9.27 16.28 11.54
N GLN A 56 -9.15 14.99 11.87
CA GLN A 56 -8.11 14.47 12.75
C GLN A 56 -6.76 14.42 12.01
N ARG A 57 -5.74 15.08 12.56
CA ARG A 57 -4.39 15.17 11.97
C ARG A 57 -3.77 13.78 11.74
N ALA A 58 -3.91 12.86 12.69
CA ALA A 58 -3.36 11.51 12.58
C ALA A 58 -3.93 10.75 11.38
N THR A 59 -5.25 10.81 11.17
CA THR A 59 -5.90 10.21 9.99
C THR A 59 -5.42 10.84 8.68
N ARG A 60 -5.22 12.17 8.63
CA ARG A 60 -4.67 12.85 7.44
C ARG A 60 -3.25 12.38 7.12
N LEU A 61 -2.39 12.27 8.13
CA LEU A 61 -1.01 11.81 7.95
C LEU A 61 -0.95 10.36 7.47
N LEU A 62 -1.79 9.50 8.05
CA LEU A 62 -1.92 8.11 7.62
C LEU A 62 -2.32 8.03 6.14
N ALA A 63 -3.31 8.82 5.74
CA ALA A 63 -3.79 8.85 4.37
C ALA A 63 -2.76 9.43 3.38
N LEU A 64 -2.05 10.47 3.79
CA LEU A 64 -0.95 11.03 3.01
C LEU A 64 0.19 10.02 2.84
N ALA A 65 0.54 9.27 3.88
CA ALA A 65 1.60 8.27 3.82
C ALA A 65 1.25 7.15 2.82
N PHE A 66 0.03 6.63 2.85
CA PHE A 66 -0.41 5.60 1.89
C PHE A 66 -0.46 6.11 0.45
N PHE A 67 -1.00 7.31 0.25
CA PHE A 67 -1.05 7.92 -1.07
C PHE A 67 0.36 8.20 -1.61
N GLY A 68 1.23 8.78 -0.78
CA GLY A 68 2.62 9.08 -1.13
C GLY A 68 3.42 7.82 -1.46
N TYR A 69 3.26 6.75 -0.67
CA TYR A 69 3.86 5.45 -0.96
C TYR A 69 3.45 4.93 -2.34
N ASN A 70 2.16 4.97 -2.68
CA ASN A 70 1.66 4.50 -3.98
C ASN A 70 2.19 5.35 -5.13
N VAL A 71 2.09 6.67 -5.03
CA VAL A 71 2.60 7.59 -6.07
C VAL A 71 4.10 7.36 -6.29
N PHE A 72 4.89 7.26 -5.21
CA PHE A 72 6.31 6.98 -5.29
C PHE A 72 6.58 5.61 -5.93
N GLY A 73 5.82 4.59 -5.56
CA GLY A 73 5.92 3.26 -6.13
C GLY A 73 5.62 3.22 -7.63
N TRP A 74 4.59 3.93 -8.10
CA TRP A 74 4.26 4.03 -9.52
C TRP A 74 5.35 4.75 -10.30
N LEU A 75 5.88 5.86 -9.77
CA LEU A 75 6.99 6.57 -10.39
C LEU A 75 8.23 5.69 -10.49
N LEU A 76 8.58 4.95 -9.43
CA LEU A 76 9.67 4.00 -9.46
C LEU A 76 9.43 2.86 -10.45
N ALA A 77 8.22 2.35 -10.55
CA ALA A 77 7.88 1.29 -11.49
C ALA A 77 8.14 1.74 -12.94
N ILE A 78 7.79 2.99 -13.29
CA ILE A 78 8.07 3.56 -14.62
C ILE A 78 9.58 3.63 -14.89
N LEU A 79 10.39 3.94 -13.87
CA LEU A 79 11.82 4.19 -14.02
C LEU A 79 12.69 2.93 -13.95
N VAL A 80 12.28 1.92 -13.18
CA VAL A 80 13.15 0.81 -12.77
C VAL A 80 12.64 -0.55 -13.24
N VAL A 81 11.34 -0.70 -13.52
CA VAL A 81 10.76 -1.99 -13.93
C VAL A 81 10.77 -2.10 -15.46
N PRO A 82 11.50 -3.08 -16.03
CA PRO A 82 11.46 -3.35 -17.45
C PRO A 82 10.03 -3.65 -17.90
N GLN A 83 9.54 -2.96 -18.93
CA GLN A 83 8.20 -3.15 -19.51
C GLN A 83 8.15 -4.39 -20.41
N THR A 84 8.75 -5.49 -19.95
CA THR A 84 8.84 -6.78 -20.64
C THR A 84 7.96 -7.80 -19.94
N ALA A 85 7.35 -8.72 -20.69
CA ALA A 85 6.64 -9.85 -20.10
C ALA A 85 7.62 -11.01 -19.83
N PRO A 86 7.61 -11.63 -18.63
CA PRO A 86 6.78 -11.29 -17.47
C PRO A 86 7.29 -10.05 -16.72
N VAL A 87 6.36 -9.29 -16.13
CA VAL A 87 6.70 -8.14 -15.28
C VAL A 87 7.32 -8.66 -13.98
N VAL A 88 8.54 -8.22 -13.69
CA VAL A 88 9.28 -8.60 -12.48
C VAL A 88 9.55 -7.37 -11.63
N VAL A 89 9.05 -7.41 -10.39
CA VAL A 89 9.30 -6.39 -9.38
C VAL A 89 10.62 -6.69 -8.67
N PRO A 90 11.56 -5.74 -8.56
CA PRO A 90 12.79 -5.94 -7.82
C PRO A 90 12.54 -6.36 -6.37
N LEU A 91 13.25 -7.40 -5.90
CA LEU A 91 13.02 -7.96 -4.56
C LEU A 91 13.19 -6.95 -3.41
N TRP A 92 14.10 -5.98 -3.55
CA TRP A 92 14.24 -4.92 -2.55
C TRP A 92 12.97 -4.06 -2.43
N PHE A 93 12.25 -3.86 -3.54
CA PHE A 93 11.00 -3.12 -3.57
C PHE A 93 9.85 -3.94 -2.97
N VAL A 94 9.84 -5.25 -3.21
CA VAL A 94 8.92 -6.20 -2.55
C VAL A 94 9.09 -6.15 -1.03
N VAL A 95 10.32 -6.25 -0.53
CA VAL A 95 10.62 -6.18 0.91
C VAL A 95 10.22 -4.83 1.49
N PHE A 96 10.53 -3.73 0.78
CA PHE A 96 10.11 -2.39 1.18
C PHE A 96 8.58 -2.28 1.30
N GLY A 97 7.83 -2.80 0.32
CA GLY A 97 6.37 -2.80 0.35
C GLY A 97 5.79 -3.62 1.51
N GLY A 98 6.39 -4.77 1.83
CA GLY A 98 5.99 -5.57 3.00
C GLY A 98 6.22 -4.85 4.33
N ILE A 99 7.39 -4.20 4.50
CA ILE A 99 7.70 -3.40 5.69
C ILE A 99 6.74 -2.20 5.80
N PHE A 100 6.48 -1.53 4.68
CA PHE A 100 5.52 -0.44 4.63
C PHE A 100 4.11 -0.91 5.03
N GLY A 101 3.63 -2.00 4.46
CA GLY A 101 2.31 -2.58 4.79
C GLY A 101 2.17 -2.93 6.27
N LEU A 102 3.22 -3.50 6.87
CA LEU A 102 3.25 -3.79 8.31
C LEU A 102 3.17 -2.50 9.14
N ALA A 103 4.04 -1.53 8.85
CA ALA A 103 4.07 -0.25 9.57
C ALA A 103 2.75 0.52 9.42
N TYR A 104 2.20 0.53 8.20
CA TYR A 104 0.93 1.15 7.87
C TYR A 104 -0.23 0.47 8.60
N GLY A 105 -0.28 -0.86 8.61
CA GLY A 105 -1.32 -1.63 9.28
C GLY A 105 -1.35 -1.39 10.80
N VAL A 106 -0.18 -1.45 11.44
CA VAL A 106 -0.04 -1.19 12.89
C VAL A 106 -0.41 0.26 13.22
N SER A 107 0.09 1.22 12.44
CA SER A 107 -0.23 2.64 12.62
C SER A 107 -1.72 2.91 12.44
N SER A 108 -2.36 2.25 11.46
CA SER A 108 -3.79 2.36 11.20
C SER A 108 -4.62 1.84 12.38
N ALA A 109 -4.26 0.68 12.93
CA ALA A 109 -4.92 0.12 14.10
C ALA A 109 -4.76 1.00 15.35
N TYR A 110 -3.59 1.64 15.52
CA TYR A 110 -3.35 2.61 16.59
C TYR A 110 -4.21 3.87 16.43
N VAL A 111 -4.22 4.47 15.24
CA VAL A 111 -5.05 5.67 14.96
C VAL A 111 -6.53 5.37 15.11
N ALA A 112 -6.99 4.16 14.76
CA ALA A 112 -8.39 3.74 14.94
C ALA A 112 -8.86 3.69 16.41
N LYS A 113 -7.92 3.63 17.37
CA LYS A 113 -8.21 3.63 18.81
C LYS A 113 -8.16 5.02 19.42
N GLN A 114 -7.66 6.03 18.71
CA GLN A 114 -7.63 7.40 19.20
C GLN A 114 -9.02 8.06 19.14
N PRO A 115 -9.35 8.93 20.11
CA PRO A 115 -10.61 9.67 20.13
C PRO A 115 -10.75 10.64 18.96
#